data_AF-A0A9W9N6F1-F1
#
_entry.id   AF-A0A9W9N6F1-F1
#
_cell.length_a   1.000
_cell.length_b   1.000
_cell.length_c   1.000
_cell.angle_alpha   90.00
_cell.angle_beta   90.00
_cell.angle_gamma   90.00
#
_symmetry.space_group_name_H-M   'P 1'
#
loop_
_entity.id
_entity.type
_entity.pdbx_description
1 polymer ?
#
loop_
_entity_poly.entity_id
_entity_poly.type
_entity_poly.pdbx_seq_one_letter_code
_entity_poly.pdbx_strand_id
1 'polypeptide(L)'
;MLSQREPAALPVAESDTSSSNIDSPIITTESEWDELYEFFFTNCRTVIAVIDDQLYSPGETVKNHPFMSAVICAISSRAVRPAKYQEYVAAVDKLITHTFQGPVPDLLALQAMIVFVTWTGRTRLIGYIVSVATELKLYEAAIIIGDEETEYTPDLVGRARTWFTLCCLDLQ
;
A
#
# COMPACT_ATOMS: atom_id res chain seq x y z
N MET A 1 -48.00 0.87 45.89
CA MET A 1 -47.37 1.59 44.77
C MET A 1 -45.88 1.32 44.81
N LEU A 2 -45.44 0.30 44.05
CA LEU A 2 -44.05 -0.08 43.81
C LEU A 2 -44.07 -0.75 42.44
N SER A 3 -43.65 -0.03 41.41
CA SER A 3 -43.44 -0.58 40.07
C SER A 3 -41.97 -0.39 39.75
N GLN A 4 -41.19 -1.43 40.01
CA GLN A 4 -39.82 -1.54 39.52
C GLN A 4 -39.88 -1.59 37.98
N ARG A 5 -39.11 -0.73 37.31
CA ARG A 5 -38.79 -0.86 35.89
C ARG A 5 -37.31 -1.19 35.82
N GLU A 6 -37.00 -2.45 35.54
CA GLU A 6 -35.68 -2.89 35.07
C GLU A 6 -35.39 -2.23 33.70
N PRO A 7 -34.15 -1.81 33.42
CA PRO A 7 -33.76 -1.40 32.08
C PRO A 7 -33.61 -2.65 31.19
N ALA A 8 -34.40 -2.69 30.11
CA ALA A 8 -34.30 -3.70 29.08
C ALA A 8 -32.91 -3.67 28.43
N ALA A 9 -32.23 -4.81 28.43
CA ALA A 9 -31.01 -5.03 27.67
C ALA A 9 -31.30 -4.84 26.18
N LEU A 10 -30.56 -3.94 25.53
CA LEU A 10 -30.54 -3.82 24.08
C LEU A 10 -29.87 -5.07 23.50
N PRO A 11 -30.45 -5.72 22.48
CA PRO A 11 -29.78 -6.81 21.80
C PRO A 11 -28.57 -6.23 21.05
N VAL A 12 -27.39 -6.75 21.38
CA VAL A 12 -26.14 -6.52 20.65
C VAL A 12 -26.38 -7.03 19.24
N ALA A 13 -26.43 -6.11 18.27
CA ALA A 13 -26.41 -6.46 16.87
C ALA A 13 -25.08 -7.16 16.61
N GLU A 14 -25.15 -8.47 16.35
CA GLU A 14 -24.07 -9.22 15.74
C GLU A 14 -23.77 -8.52 14.40
N SER A 15 -22.71 -7.72 14.37
CA SER A 15 -22.12 -7.29 13.12
C SER A 15 -21.50 -8.53 12.51
N ASP A 16 -22.25 -9.18 11.64
CA ASP A 16 -21.73 -10.15 10.67
C ASP A 16 -20.48 -9.55 10.05
N THR A 17 -19.32 -9.98 10.53
CA THR A 17 -18.04 -9.76 9.89
C THR A 17 -18.09 -10.59 8.62
N SER A 18 -18.73 -10.03 7.59
CA SER A 18 -18.61 -10.55 6.23
C SER A 18 -17.13 -10.42 5.88
N SER A 19 -16.39 -11.51 6.03
CA SER A 19 -15.05 -11.63 5.50
C SER A 19 -15.18 -11.42 4.00
N SER A 20 -14.96 -10.19 3.54
CA SER A 20 -14.75 -9.92 2.14
C SER A 20 -13.42 -10.61 1.80
N ASN A 21 -13.52 -11.86 1.36
CA ASN A 21 -12.44 -12.57 0.69
C ASN A 21 -12.16 -11.79 -0.59
N ILE A 22 -11.30 -10.79 -0.46
CA ILE A 22 -10.57 -10.25 -1.61
C ILE A 22 -9.61 -11.38 -1.95
N ASP A 23 -10.03 -12.26 -2.85
CA ASP A 23 -9.12 -13.20 -3.50
C ASP A 23 -7.92 -12.39 -3.96
N SER A 24 -6.78 -12.57 -3.30
CA SER A 24 -5.53 -11.91 -3.69
C SER A 24 -5.33 -12.20 -5.18
N PRO A 25 -5.41 -11.18 -6.06
CA PRO A 25 -5.52 -11.40 -7.50
C PRO A 25 -4.23 -11.94 -8.13
N ILE A 26 -3.25 -12.28 -7.31
CA ILE A 26 -1.94 -12.79 -7.69
C ILE A 26 -1.76 -14.11 -6.95
N ILE A 27 -2.25 -15.18 -7.58
CA ILE A 27 -1.93 -16.54 -7.14
C ILE A 27 -0.53 -16.85 -7.65
N THR A 28 0.46 -16.33 -6.93
CA THR A 28 1.85 -16.77 -7.05
C THR A 28 2.03 -17.97 -6.12
N THR A 29 2.61 -19.07 -6.59
CA THR A 29 2.95 -20.18 -5.67
C THR A 29 3.98 -19.67 -4.65
N GLU A 30 4.05 -20.27 -3.46
CA GLU A 30 5.03 -19.84 -2.45
C GLU A 30 6.47 -19.81 -2.98
N SER A 31 6.86 -20.84 -3.74
CA SER A 31 8.16 -20.90 -4.41
C SER A 31 8.37 -19.79 -5.45
N GLU A 32 7.33 -19.37 -6.16
CA GLU A 32 7.45 -18.28 -7.13
C GLU A 32 7.52 -16.92 -6.44
N TRP A 33 6.83 -16.74 -5.31
CA TRP A 33 6.94 -15.54 -4.50
C TRP A 33 8.36 -15.38 -3.96
N ASP A 34 8.93 -16.44 -3.39
CA ASP A 34 10.27 -16.40 -2.81
C ASP A 34 11.32 -16.03 -3.86
N GLU A 35 11.23 -16.58 -5.07
CA GLU A 35 12.12 -16.26 -6.19
C GLU A 35 12.02 -14.77 -6.61
N LEU A 36 10.80 -14.26 -6.76
CA LEU A 36 10.55 -12.87 -7.17
C LEU A 36 10.94 -11.88 -6.08
N TYR A 37 10.66 -12.20 -4.82
CA TYR A 37 11.00 -11.36 -3.68
C TYR A 37 12.51 -11.32 -3.47
N GLU A 38 13.21 -12.46 -3.59
CA GLU A 38 14.68 -12.49 -3.49
C GLU A 38 15.32 -11.59 -4.55
N PHE A 39 14.86 -11.68 -5.81
CA PHE A 39 15.37 -10.78 -6.85
C PHE A 39 15.15 -9.30 -6.51
N PHE A 40 13.95 -8.94 -6.04
CA PHE A 40 13.64 -7.56 -5.64
C PHE A 40 14.55 -7.09 -4.51
N PHE A 41 14.68 -7.92 -3.48
CA PHE A 41 15.46 -7.61 -2.29
C PHE A 41 16.94 -7.41 -2.63
N THR A 42 17.52 -8.28 -3.46
CA THR A 42 18.93 -8.19 -3.88
C THR A 42 19.19 -6.99 -4.81
N ASN A 43 18.29 -6.70 -5.75
CA ASN A 43 18.60 -5.79 -6.88
C ASN A 43 17.88 -4.45 -6.84
N CYS A 44 16.70 -4.37 -6.20
CA CYS A 44 15.82 -3.21 -6.30
C CYS A 44 15.68 -2.44 -4.98
N ARG A 45 15.88 -3.10 -3.84
CA ARG A 45 15.66 -2.51 -2.50
C ARG A 45 16.39 -1.19 -2.27
N THR A 46 17.62 -1.05 -2.74
CA THR A 46 18.44 0.16 -2.52
C THR A 46 18.00 1.34 -3.38
N VAL A 47 17.33 1.08 -4.51
CA VAL A 47 16.89 2.09 -5.48
C VAL A 47 15.43 2.48 -5.24
N ILE A 48 14.60 1.52 -4.81
CA ILE A 48 13.19 1.72 -4.49
C ILE A 48 13.06 1.93 -2.98
N ALA A 49 13.45 3.12 -2.53
CA ALA A 49 13.53 3.53 -1.12
C ALA A 49 12.17 3.57 -0.38
N VAL A 50 11.09 3.16 -1.05
CA VAL A 50 9.74 3.10 -0.50
C VAL A 50 9.58 1.90 0.46
N ILE A 51 10.38 0.85 0.27
CA ILE A 51 10.42 -0.33 1.15
C ILE A 51 11.64 -0.19 2.05
N ASP A 52 11.53 0.69 3.05
CA ASP A 52 12.54 0.84 4.10
C ASP A 52 12.36 -0.28 5.14
N ASP A 53 13.38 -1.12 5.29
CA ASP A 53 13.40 -2.23 6.25
C ASP A 53 13.56 -1.79 7.70
N GLN A 54 13.88 -0.51 7.94
CA GLN A 54 13.80 0.07 9.28
C GLN A 54 12.37 0.45 9.66
N LEU A 55 11.46 0.52 8.69
CA LEU A 55 10.06 0.89 8.85
C LEU A 55 9.10 -0.31 8.80
N TYR A 56 9.46 -1.38 8.08
CA TYR A 56 8.64 -2.59 7.95
C TYR A 56 9.44 -3.88 8.15
N SER A 57 8.85 -4.89 8.80
CA SER A 57 9.40 -6.26 8.76
C SER A 57 9.30 -6.78 7.31
N PRO A 58 10.43 -6.95 6.58
CA PRO A 58 10.39 -6.86 5.12
C PRO A 58 9.66 -8.01 4.42
N GLY A 59 9.63 -9.20 5.01
CA GLY A 59 9.13 -10.41 4.36
C GLY A 59 7.61 -10.58 4.48
N GLU A 60 7.13 -10.84 5.70
CA GLU A 60 5.74 -11.26 5.92
C GLU A 60 4.74 -10.12 5.74
N THR A 61 5.05 -8.91 6.21
CA THR A 61 4.17 -7.74 6.03
C THR A 61 3.97 -7.43 4.55
N VAL A 62 5.03 -7.52 3.75
CA VAL A 62 5.00 -7.24 2.32
C VAL A 62 4.34 -8.38 1.54
N LYS A 63 4.64 -9.64 1.88
CA LYS A 63 4.01 -10.84 1.28
C LYS A 63 2.49 -10.79 1.44
N ASN A 64 2.01 -10.39 2.61
CA ASN A 64 0.59 -10.35 2.94
C ASN A 64 -0.12 -9.08 2.45
N HIS A 65 0.62 -8.04 2.03
CA HIS A 65 0.01 -6.81 1.53
C HIS A 65 -0.28 -6.88 0.03
N PRO A 66 -1.56 -6.90 -0.40
CA PRO A 66 -1.93 -7.25 -1.77
C PRO A 66 -1.34 -6.33 -2.83
N PHE A 67 -1.25 -5.02 -2.57
CA PHE A 67 -0.64 -4.08 -3.50
C PHE A 67 0.88 -4.23 -3.58
N MET A 68 1.54 -4.42 -2.44
CA MET A 68 3.01 -4.36 -2.42
C MET A 68 3.58 -5.66 -2.97
N SER A 69 3.01 -6.80 -2.59
CA SER A 69 3.36 -8.09 -3.19
C SER A 69 3.12 -8.09 -4.70
N ALA A 70 2.02 -7.48 -5.17
CA ALA A 70 1.71 -7.35 -6.58
C ALA A 70 2.77 -6.57 -7.36
N VAL A 71 3.15 -5.40 -6.84
CA VAL A 71 4.12 -4.52 -7.48
C VAL A 71 5.51 -5.13 -7.49
N ILE A 72 5.91 -5.80 -6.40
CA ILE A 72 7.17 -6.56 -6.35
C ILE A 72 7.17 -7.67 -7.40
N CYS A 73 6.10 -8.47 -7.50
CA CYS A 73 5.99 -9.49 -8.53
C CYS A 73 6.08 -8.89 -9.94
N ALA A 74 5.42 -7.76 -10.20
CA ALA A 74 5.48 -7.08 -11.49
C ALA A 74 6.89 -6.58 -11.82
N ILE A 75 7.60 -5.96 -10.87
CA ILE A 75 8.96 -5.45 -11.08
C ILE A 75 9.94 -6.61 -11.32
N SER A 76 9.94 -7.60 -10.43
CA SER A 76 10.88 -8.73 -10.49
C SER A 76 10.64 -9.62 -11.69
N SER A 77 9.37 -9.87 -12.05
CA SER A 77 9.05 -10.73 -13.19
C SER A 77 9.61 -10.19 -14.50
N ARG A 78 9.82 -8.87 -14.64
CA ARG A 78 10.46 -8.31 -15.84
C ARG A 78 11.86 -8.89 -16.08
N ALA A 79 12.58 -9.25 -15.03
CA ALA A 79 13.91 -9.85 -15.12
C ALA A 79 13.88 -11.38 -14.99
N VAL A 80 13.12 -11.91 -14.02
CA VAL A 80 13.15 -13.34 -13.66
C VAL A 80 12.16 -14.16 -14.48
N ARG A 81 10.99 -13.61 -14.78
CA ARG A 81 9.89 -14.31 -15.48
C ARG A 81 9.23 -13.43 -16.56
N PRO A 82 9.95 -13.02 -17.62
CA PRO A 82 9.46 -12.01 -18.56
C PRO A 82 8.12 -12.38 -19.23
N ALA A 83 7.86 -13.67 -19.43
CA ALA A 83 6.62 -14.18 -20.00
C ALA A 83 5.38 -13.88 -19.13
N LYS A 84 5.54 -13.75 -17.80
CA LYS A 84 4.46 -13.42 -16.86
C LYS A 84 4.36 -11.93 -16.54
N TYR A 85 5.28 -11.10 -17.04
CA TYR A 85 5.34 -9.68 -16.68
C TYR A 85 4.01 -8.95 -16.93
N GLN A 86 3.39 -9.18 -18.10
CA GLN A 86 2.11 -8.53 -18.45
C GLN A 86 0.95 -9.01 -17.58
N GLU A 87 0.99 -10.25 -17.09
CA GLU A 87 -0.01 -10.80 -16.17
C GLU A 87 0.05 -10.09 -14.81
N TYR A 88 1.26 -9.95 -14.25
CA TYR A 88 1.44 -9.22 -13.00
C TYR A 88 1.09 -7.73 -13.12
N VAL A 89 1.44 -7.09 -14.24
CA VAL A 89 1.03 -5.71 -14.53
C VAL A 89 -0.50 -5.58 -14.56
N ALA A 90 -1.20 -6.48 -15.24
CA ALA A 90 -2.66 -6.49 -15.30
C ALA A 90 -3.30 -6.72 -13.92
N ALA A 91 -2.69 -7.55 -13.08
CA ALA A 91 -3.15 -7.76 -11.71
C ALA A 91 -3.04 -6.50 -10.85
N VAL A 92 -1.93 -5.75 -10.96
CA VAL A 92 -1.77 -4.45 -10.27
C VAL A 92 -2.81 -3.44 -10.78
N ASP A 93 -3.04 -3.38 -12.08
CA ASP A 93 -4.06 -2.49 -12.67
C ASP A 93 -5.46 -2.78 -12.16
N LYS A 94 -5.80 -4.07 -12.00
CA LYS A 94 -7.07 -4.49 -11.42
C LYS A 94 -7.19 -4.00 -9.98
N LEU A 95 -6.13 -4.15 -9.18
CA LEU A 95 -6.10 -3.63 -7.81
C LEU A 95 -6.32 -2.11 -7.76
N ILE A 96 -5.61 -1.33 -8.59
CA ILE A 96 -5.78 0.12 -8.69
C ILE A 96 -7.21 0.48 -9.11
N THR A 97 -7.80 -0.25 -10.05
CA THR A 97 -9.17 0.04 -10.50
C THR A 97 -10.18 -0.13 -9.36
N HIS A 98 -9.96 -1.09 -8.46
CA HIS A 98 -10.82 -1.31 -7.29
C HIS A 98 -10.75 -0.16 -6.27
N THR A 99 -9.68 0.64 -6.25
CA THR A 99 -9.56 1.76 -5.31
C THR A 99 -10.34 3.00 -5.73
N PHE A 100 -10.85 3.05 -6.97
CA PHE A 100 -11.70 4.16 -7.44
C PHE A 100 -13.10 4.17 -6.82
N GLN A 101 -13.58 3.03 -6.34
CA GLN A 101 -14.92 2.89 -5.75
C GLN A 101 -14.87 2.27 -4.35
N GLY A 102 -13.67 2.15 -3.78
CA GLY A 102 -13.41 1.50 -2.50
C GLY A 102 -13.04 2.48 -1.38
N PRO A 103 -12.71 1.97 -0.19
CA PRO A 103 -12.10 2.78 0.85
C PRO A 103 -10.77 3.37 0.39
N VAL A 104 -10.37 4.48 1.01
CA VAL A 104 -9.08 5.12 0.77
C VAL A 104 -7.97 4.08 1.00
N PRO A 105 -7.07 3.86 0.02
CA PRO A 105 -5.93 2.97 0.19
C PRO A 105 -5.07 3.39 1.39
N ASP A 106 -4.47 2.42 2.07
CA ASP A 106 -3.51 2.72 3.13
C ASP A 106 -2.18 3.26 2.57
N LEU A 107 -1.27 3.64 3.48
CA LEU A 107 0.02 4.21 3.11
C LEU A 107 0.84 3.24 2.24
N LEU A 108 0.82 1.95 2.57
CA LEU A 108 1.62 0.94 1.87
C LEU A 108 1.07 0.66 0.46
N ALA A 109 -0.25 0.72 0.28
CA ALA A 109 -0.89 0.67 -1.02
C ALA A 109 -0.56 1.91 -1.86
N LEU A 110 -0.62 3.11 -1.28
CA LEU A 110 -0.22 4.34 -1.98
C LEU A 110 1.23 4.29 -2.45
N GLN A 111 2.11 3.87 -1.56
CA GLN A 111 3.53 3.62 -1.84
C GLN A 111 3.75 2.64 -3.00
N ALA A 112 3.04 1.51 -3.00
CA ALA A 112 3.08 0.54 -4.09
C ALA A 112 2.57 1.15 -5.41
N MET A 113 1.48 1.92 -5.39
CA MET A 113 0.97 2.62 -6.56
C MET A 113 2.00 3.59 -7.14
N ILE A 114 2.67 4.39 -6.30
CA ILE A 114 3.74 5.32 -6.69
C ILE A 114 4.85 4.59 -7.44
N VAL A 115 5.34 3.50 -6.84
CA VAL A 115 6.41 2.68 -7.43
C VAL A 115 5.96 2.13 -8.78
N PHE A 116 4.76 1.57 -8.86
CA PHE A 116 4.24 0.97 -10.07
C PHE A 116 4.04 1.97 -11.22
N VAL A 117 3.43 3.13 -10.96
CA VAL A 117 3.19 4.12 -12.02
C VAL A 117 4.48 4.71 -12.54
N THR A 118 5.47 4.90 -11.65
CA THR A 118 6.81 5.37 -12.02
C THR A 118 7.54 4.32 -12.86
N TRP A 119 7.49 3.06 -12.42
CA TRP A 119 8.11 1.93 -13.14
C TRP A 119 7.53 1.71 -14.55
N THR A 120 6.22 1.91 -14.70
CA THR A 120 5.50 1.65 -15.96
C THR A 120 5.30 2.89 -16.83
N GLY A 121 5.67 4.08 -16.34
CA GLY A 121 5.48 5.35 -17.06
C GLY A 121 4.01 5.79 -17.18
N ARG A 122 3.13 5.37 -16.26
CA ARG A 122 1.68 5.64 -16.29
C ARG A 122 1.33 6.98 -15.62
N THR A 123 1.84 8.07 -16.18
CA THR A 123 1.71 9.42 -15.60
C THR A 123 0.27 9.89 -15.38
N ARG A 124 -0.69 9.38 -16.17
CA ARG A 124 -2.12 9.72 -16.01
C ARG A 124 -2.71 9.35 -14.64
N LEU A 125 -2.11 8.39 -13.93
CA LEU A 125 -2.56 7.96 -12.60
C LEU A 125 -1.99 8.85 -11.47
N ILE A 126 -1.03 9.73 -11.77
CA ILE A 126 -0.39 10.59 -10.76
C ILE A 126 -1.43 11.49 -10.08
N GLY A 127 -2.36 12.10 -10.83
CA GLY A 127 -3.40 12.96 -10.24
C GLY A 127 -4.31 12.22 -9.23
N TYR A 128 -4.62 10.95 -9.50
CA TYR A 128 -5.36 10.11 -8.55
C TYR A 128 -4.52 9.79 -7.31
N ILE A 129 -3.27 9.41 -7.49
CA ILE A 129 -2.32 9.12 -6.41
C ILE A 129 -2.13 10.34 -5.50
N VAL A 130 -2.01 11.55 -6.07
CA VAL A 130 -1.94 12.81 -5.32
C VAL A 130 -3.21 13.03 -4.51
N SER A 131 -4.39 12.75 -5.09
CA SER A 131 -5.68 12.86 -4.37
C SER A 131 -5.73 11.92 -3.16
N VAL A 132 -5.32 10.65 -3.33
CA VAL A 132 -5.22 9.68 -2.22
C VAL A 132 -4.21 10.15 -1.16
N ALA A 133 -3.06 10.69 -1.57
CA ALA A 133 -2.07 11.23 -0.65
C ALA A 133 -2.59 12.43 0.17
N THR A 134 -3.41 13.28 -0.45
CA THR A 134 -4.08 14.38 0.24
C THR A 134 -5.12 13.86 1.24
N GLU A 135 -5.91 12.85 0.87
CA GLU A 135 -6.88 12.21 1.79
C GLU A 135 -6.19 11.53 2.98
N LEU A 136 -5.01 10.96 2.77
CA LEU A 136 -4.13 10.42 3.82
C LEU A 136 -3.37 11.49 4.62
N LYS A 137 -3.55 12.77 4.28
CA LYS A 137 -2.93 13.93 4.95
C LYS A 137 -1.41 13.89 4.99
N LEU A 138 -0.77 13.34 3.95
CA LEU A 138 0.68 13.22 3.93
C LEU A 138 1.40 14.59 3.92
N TYR A 139 0.74 15.62 3.39
CA TYR A 139 1.25 17.00 3.43
C TYR A 139 1.37 17.54 4.86
N GLU A 140 0.49 17.14 5.78
CA GLU A 140 0.56 17.56 7.19
C GLU A 140 1.79 16.95 7.85
N ALA A 141 2.05 15.65 7.60
CA ALA A 141 3.26 14.98 8.08
C ALA A 141 4.54 15.65 7.57
N ALA A 142 4.56 16.09 6.31
CA ALA A 142 5.70 16.79 5.72
C ALA A 142 5.94 18.20 6.31
N ILE A 143 4.90 18.86 6.83
CA ILE A 143 5.06 20.13 7.56
C ILE A 143 5.56 19.85 8.98
N ILE A 144 4.93 18.90 9.67
CA ILE A 144 5.21 18.56 11.07
C ILE A 144 6.64 18.06 11.26
N ILE A 145 7.18 17.28 10.31
CA ILE A 145 8.56 16.76 10.40
C ILE A 145 9.64 17.85 10.40
N GLY A 146 9.31 19.09 10.02
CA GLY A 146 10.22 20.22 10.07
C GLY A 146 10.29 20.93 11.43
N ASP A 147 9.43 20.56 12.37
CA ASP A 147 9.39 21.14 13.71
C ASP A 147 10.37 20.44 14.65
N GLU A 148 11.25 21.22 15.30
CA GLU A 148 12.30 20.71 16.20
C GLU A 148 11.73 20.09 17.49
N GLU A 149 10.51 20.48 17.87
CA GLU A 149 9.85 19.95 19.08
C GLU A 149 9.10 18.63 18.83
N THR A 150 9.00 18.19 17.57
CA THR A 150 8.24 17.00 17.20
C THR A 150 9.02 15.71 17.46
N GLU A 151 8.37 14.73 18.10
CA GLU A 151 8.88 13.37 18.21
C GLU A 151 8.81 12.64 16.85
N TYR A 152 9.96 12.19 16.35
CA TYR A 152 10.03 11.45 15.09
C TYR A 152 9.59 9.99 15.26
N THR A 153 8.35 9.70 14.85
CA THR A 153 7.84 8.34 14.78
C THR A 153 8.06 7.74 13.38
N PRO A 154 8.18 6.40 13.26
CA PRO A 154 8.30 5.75 11.95
C PRO A 154 7.14 6.09 11.00
N ASP A 155 5.90 6.12 11.48
CA ASP A 155 4.73 6.50 10.66
C ASP A 155 4.84 7.95 10.14
N LEU A 156 5.22 8.90 11.00
CA LEU A 156 5.41 10.31 10.59
C LEU A 156 6.47 10.42 9.49
N VAL A 157 7.63 9.78 9.68
CA VAL A 157 8.72 9.77 8.72
C VAL A 157 8.28 9.12 7.40
N GLY A 158 7.59 7.98 7.47
CA GLY A 158 7.07 7.26 6.29
C GLY A 158 6.10 8.11 5.47
N ARG A 159 5.16 8.80 6.14
CA ARG A 159 4.20 9.71 5.50
C ARG A 159 4.89 10.90 4.85
N ALA A 160 5.79 11.57 5.57
CA ALA A 160 6.53 12.72 5.06
C ALA A 160 7.39 12.36 3.84
N ARG A 161 8.17 11.27 3.91
CA ARG A 161 8.98 10.77 2.79
C ARG A 161 8.13 10.43 1.57
N THR A 162 6.96 9.81 1.78
CA THR A 162 6.03 9.48 0.70
C THR A 162 5.50 10.75 0.03
N TRP A 163 5.18 11.79 0.81
CA TRP A 163 4.79 13.10 0.27
C TRP A 163 5.90 13.74 -0.56
N PHE A 164 7.13 13.82 -0.04
CA PHE A 164 8.25 14.40 -0.78
C PHE A 164 8.57 13.62 -2.06
N THR A 165 8.44 12.28 -2.02
CA THR A 165 8.59 11.44 -3.21
C THR A 165 7.58 11.81 -4.29
N LEU A 166 6.31 12.04 -3.91
CA LEU A 166 5.29 12.50 -4.84
C LEU A 166 5.60 13.87 -5.44
N CYS A 167 6.03 14.83 -4.62
CA CYS A 167 6.44 16.14 -5.12
C CYS A 167 7.57 16.05 -6.17
N CYS A 168 8.54 15.15 -5.96
CA CYS A 168 9.61 14.91 -6.93
C CYS A 168 9.12 14.30 -8.26
N LEU A 169 8.06 13.50 -8.22
CA LEU A 169 7.48 12.85 -9.41
C LEU A 169 6.55 13.77 -10.20
N ASP A 170 5.86 14.71 -9.54
CA ASP A 170 4.96 15.68 -10.19
C ASP A 170 5.71 16.78 -10.95
N LEU A 171 6.97 17.05 -10.58
CA LEU A 171 7.81 18.09 -11.21
C LEU A 171 8.46 17.68 -12.55
N GLN A 172 8.12 16.51 -13.10
CA GLN A 172 8.68 15.98 -14.36
C GLN A 172 7.86 16.36 -15.58
#